data_AF-M6RM34-F1
#
_entry.id   AF-M6RM34-F1
#
_cell.length_a   1.000
_cell.length_b   1.000
_cell.length_c   1.000
_cell.angle_alpha   90.00
_cell.angle_beta   90.00
_cell.angle_gamma   90.00
#
_symmetry.space_group_name_H-M   'P 1'
#
loop_
_entity.id
_entity.type
_entity.pdbx_description
1 polymer ?
#
loop_
_entity_poly.entity_id
_entity_poly.type
_entity_poly.pdbx_seq_one_letter_code
_entity_poly.pdbx_strand_id
1 'polypeptide(L)'
;LAEPELSKNQIETAFGYIRYPEHYENVEIAVRVCETLGVSSKSILRGITNTVSDPGALKILEKEVKGKRQRFVFAFAANDVVSFEKILKSDQKNGVNSILSF
;
A
#
# COMPACT_ATOMS: atom_id res chain seq x y z
N LEU A 1 -12.75 -16.68 17.82
CA LEU A 1 -12.90 -15.34 17.20
C LEU A 1 -14.21 -15.35 16.42
N ALA A 2 -15.01 -14.30 16.50
CA ALA A 2 -16.20 -14.18 15.66
C ALA A 2 -15.81 -14.25 14.17
N GLU A 3 -16.69 -14.80 13.34
CA GLU A 3 -16.51 -14.73 11.90
C GLU A 3 -16.45 -13.24 11.46
N PRO A 4 -15.58 -12.90 10.50
CA PRO A 4 -15.52 -11.53 9.99
C PRO A 4 -16.86 -11.13 9.39
N GLU A 5 -17.29 -9.90 9.69
CA GLU A 5 -18.52 -9.30 9.15
C GLU A 5 -18.33 -9.00 7.65
N LEU A 6 -17.13 -8.58 7.25
CA LEU A 6 -16.76 -8.37 5.86
C LEU A 6 -16.17 -9.64 5.24
N SER A 7 -16.70 -10.05 4.08
CA SER A 7 -16.11 -11.14 3.31
C SER A 7 -14.76 -10.73 2.70
N LYS A 8 -13.89 -11.72 2.49
CA LYS A 8 -12.59 -11.52 1.83
C LYS A 8 -12.72 -10.80 0.48
N ASN A 9 -13.71 -11.15 -0.33
CA ASN A 9 -13.94 -10.52 -1.64
C ASN A 9 -14.27 -9.02 -1.51
N GLN A 10 -15.05 -8.62 -0.49
CA GLN A 10 -15.33 -7.20 -0.25
C GLN A 10 -14.06 -6.43 0.13
N ILE A 11 -13.18 -7.03 0.93
CA ILE A 11 -11.90 -6.43 1.31
C ILE A 11 -10.97 -6.31 0.10
N GLU A 12 -10.85 -7.37 -0.70
CA GLU A 12 -10.05 -7.37 -1.95
C GLU A 12 -10.55 -6.34 -2.96
N THR A 13 -11.86 -6.24 -3.13
CA THR A 13 -12.49 -5.24 -4.01
C THR A 13 -12.16 -3.83 -3.53
N ALA A 14 -12.31 -3.55 -2.23
CA ALA A 14 -11.98 -2.24 -1.67
C ALA A 14 -10.47 -1.93 -1.75
N PHE A 15 -9.62 -2.93 -1.50
CA PHE A 15 -8.17 -2.84 -1.58
C PHE A 15 -7.69 -2.45 -2.99
N GLY A 16 -8.37 -2.93 -4.03
CA GLY A 16 -8.08 -2.55 -5.42
C GLY A 16 -8.23 -1.06 -5.73
N TYR A 17 -8.93 -0.28 -4.91
CA TYR A 17 -9.04 1.18 -5.07
C TYR A 17 -7.90 1.96 -4.38
N ILE A 18 -7.07 1.29 -3.57
CA ILE A 18 -5.94 1.94 -2.90
C ILE A 18 -4.88 2.28 -3.95
N ARG A 19 -4.41 3.52 -3.95
CA ARG A 19 -3.37 4.00 -4.89
C ARG A 19 -1.98 3.38 -4.67
N TYR A 20 -1.74 2.82 -3.48
CA TYR A 20 -0.48 2.22 -3.05
C TYR A 20 -0.71 0.85 -2.37
N PRO A 21 -1.22 -0.16 -3.10
CA PRO A 21 -1.69 -1.42 -2.52
C PRO A 21 -0.53 -2.42 -2.34
N GLU A 22 0.42 -2.10 -1.45
CA GLU A 22 1.62 -2.93 -1.27
C GLU A 22 1.42 -4.08 -0.28
N HIS A 23 0.62 -3.84 0.76
CA HIS A 23 0.49 -4.74 1.91
C HIS A 23 -0.98 -5.04 2.22
N TYR A 24 -1.55 -6.04 1.56
CA TYR A 24 -2.92 -6.51 1.83
C TYR A 24 -3.12 -6.95 3.29
N GLU A 25 -2.11 -7.60 3.88
CA GLU A 25 -2.13 -8.05 5.27
C GLU A 25 -2.41 -6.91 6.26
N ASN A 26 -1.88 -5.71 6.00
CA ASN A 26 -2.12 -4.54 6.86
C ASN A 26 -3.59 -4.11 6.83
N VAL A 27 -4.24 -4.22 5.67
CA VAL A 27 -5.66 -3.92 5.51
C VAL A 27 -6.52 -4.98 6.21
N GLU A 28 -6.16 -6.25 6.09
CA GLU A 28 -6.87 -7.34 6.78
C GLU A 28 -6.80 -7.16 8.31
N ILE A 29 -5.63 -6.85 8.87
CA ILE A 29 -5.47 -6.57 10.31
C ILE A 29 -6.34 -5.36 10.72
N ALA A 30 -6.31 -4.27 9.95
CA ALA A 30 -7.10 -3.08 10.24
C ALA A 30 -8.61 -3.35 10.23
N VAL A 31 -9.10 -4.16 9.27
CA VAL A 31 -10.49 -4.62 9.21
C VAL A 31 -10.86 -5.38 10.48
N ARG A 32 -10.03 -6.36 10.89
CA ARG A 32 -10.32 -7.16 12.09
C ARG A 32 -10.34 -6.34 13.37
N VAL A 33 -9.45 -5.35 13.49
CA VAL A 33 -9.46 -4.40 14.61
C VAL A 33 -10.76 -3.58 14.60
N CYS A 34 -11.18 -3.08 13.44
CA CYS A 34 -12.39 -2.28 13.32
C CYS A 34 -13.66 -3.08 13.63
N GLU A 35 -13.78 -4.31 13.13
CA GLU A 35 -14.86 -5.24 13.46
C GLU A 35 -14.93 -5.51 14.97
N THR A 36 -13.78 -5.76 15.60
CA THR A 36 -13.69 -6.02 17.05
C THR A 36 -14.16 -4.81 17.87
N LEU A 37 -13.97 -3.59 17.35
CA LEU A 37 -14.42 -2.35 17.98
C LEU A 37 -15.85 -1.94 17.60
N GLY A 38 -16.56 -2.75 16.81
CA GLY A 38 -17.94 -2.48 16.39
C GLY A 38 -18.08 -1.38 15.33
N VAL A 39 -17.02 -1.11 14.55
CA VAL A 39 -17.09 -0.17 13.44
C VAL A 39 -17.89 -0.79 12.29
N SER A 40 -18.90 -0.08 11.78
CA SER A 40 -19.74 -0.61 10.71
C SER A 40 -18.95 -0.96 9.44
N SER A 41 -19.34 -2.04 8.78
CA SER A 41 -18.82 -2.46 7.46
C SER A 41 -18.73 -1.32 6.44
N LYS A 42 -19.74 -0.44 6.40
CA LYS A 42 -19.76 0.73 5.50
C LYS A 42 -18.62 1.71 5.79
N SER A 43 -18.36 1.98 7.07
CA SER A 43 -17.26 2.87 7.49
C SER A 43 -15.89 2.26 7.18
N ILE A 44 -15.74 0.94 7.39
CA ILE A 44 -14.50 0.22 7.07
C ILE A 44 -14.19 0.31 5.58
N LEU A 45 -15.13 -0.08 4.71
CA LEU A 45 -14.96 -0.05 3.26
C LEU A 45 -14.67 1.38 2.74
N ARG A 46 -15.33 2.38 3.33
CA ARG A 46 -15.05 3.79 3.03
C ARG A 46 -13.64 4.19 3.48
N GLY A 47 -13.17 3.74 4.63
CA GLY A 47 -11.82 4.00 5.12
C GLY A 47 -10.75 3.42 4.19
N ILE A 48 -10.93 2.17 3.75
CA ILE A 48 -10.02 1.49 2.81
C ILE A 48 -9.94 2.28 1.49
N THR A 49 -11.09 2.58 0.87
CA THR A 49 -11.14 3.22 -0.46
C THR A 49 -10.65 4.67 -0.48
N ASN A 50 -10.68 5.38 0.66
CA ASN A 50 -10.22 6.77 0.77
C ASN A 50 -8.84 6.90 1.44
N THR A 51 -8.13 5.79 1.67
CA THR A 51 -6.84 5.85 2.34
C THR A 51 -5.80 6.63 1.53
N VAL A 52 -4.95 7.37 2.23
CA VAL A 52 -3.79 8.04 1.66
C VAL A 52 -2.53 7.28 2.05
N SER A 53 -1.47 7.39 1.25
CA SER A 53 -0.19 6.77 1.57
C SER A 53 0.35 7.27 2.91
N ASP A 54 0.96 6.36 3.68
CA ASP A 54 1.69 6.72 4.88
C ASP A 54 2.83 7.71 4.56
N PRO A 55 3.17 8.64 5.47
CA PRO A 55 4.37 9.43 5.34
C PRO A 55 5.61 8.54 5.19
N GLY A 56 6.35 8.71 4.09
CA GLY A 56 7.53 7.89 3.78
C GLY A 56 7.25 6.62 2.98
N ALA A 57 5.98 6.32 2.65
CA ALA A 57 5.61 5.24 1.72
C ALA A 57 6.42 5.27 0.42
N LEU A 58 6.44 4.13 -0.29
CA LEU A 58 7.33 3.92 -1.43
C LEU A 58 7.31 5.11 -2.40
N LYS A 59 8.45 5.81 -2.47
CA LYS A 59 8.64 6.92 -3.40
C LYS A 59 9.95 6.74 -4.13
N ILE A 60 9.86 6.64 -5.46
CA ILE A 60 11.02 6.53 -6.34
C ILE A 60 11.24 7.90 -6.99
N LEU A 61 12.43 8.45 -6.80
CA LEU A 61 12.89 9.67 -7.47
C LEU A 61 14.02 9.30 -8.42
N GLU A 62 13.82 9.57 -9.71
CA GLU A 62 14.86 9.44 -10.71
C GLU A 62 15.35 10.81 -11.14
N LYS A 63 16.68 10.98 -11.19
CA LYS A 63 17.30 12.20 -11.69
C LYS A 63 18.53 11.89 -12.49
N GLU A 64 18.68 12.56 -13.63
CA GLU A 64 19.94 12.56 -14.35
C GLU A 64 20.85 13.65 -13.78
N VAL A 65 22.06 13.26 -13.39
CA VAL A 65 23.08 14.17 -12.86
C VAL A 65 24.40 13.85 -13.54
N LYS A 66 24.94 14.83 -14.29
CA LYS A 66 26.20 14.70 -15.03
C LYS A 66 26.23 13.48 -15.97
N GLY A 67 25.13 13.25 -16.70
CA GLY A 67 24.99 12.12 -17.63
C GLY A 67 24.84 10.76 -16.97
N LYS A 68 24.67 10.70 -15.64
CA LYS A 68 24.40 9.46 -14.90
C LYS A 68 22.98 9.50 -14.35
N ARG A 69 22.22 8.43 -14.59
CA ARG A 69 20.91 8.24 -13.94
C ARG A 69 21.13 7.84 -12.49
N GLN A 70 20.51 8.57 -11.58
CA GLN A 70 20.49 8.29 -10.15
C GLN A 70 19.05 7.99 -9.76
N ARG A 71 18.84 6.87 -9.06
CA ARG A 71 17.54 6.47 -8.51
C ARG A 71 17.64 6.52 -7.00
N PHE A 72 16.74 7.27 -6.37
CA PHE A 72 16.57 7.35 -4.92
C PHE A 72 15.25 6.70 -4.57
N VAL A 73 15.29 5.70 -3.70
CA VAL A 73 14.10 4.94 -3.29
C VAL A 73 13.88 5.18 -1.81
N PHE A 74 12.78 5.86 -1.46
CA PHE A 74 12.28 5.90 -0.10
C PHE A 74 11.44 4.65 0.10
N ALA A 75 11.92 3.71 0.93
CA ALA A 75 11.30 2.41 1.14
C ALA A 75 10.94 2.25 2.62
N PHE A 76 9.85 2.87 3.05
CA PHE A 76 9.34 2.67 4.41
C PHE A 76 9.01 1.20 4.66
N ALA A 77 9.19 0.73 5.90
CA ALA A 77 9.11 -0.68 6.30
C ALA A 77 10.14 -1.64 5.67
N ALA A 78 11.13 -1.16 4.90
CA ALA A 78 12.21 -1.99 4.33
C ALA A 78 13.10 -2.70 5.37
N ASN A 79 12.97 -2.35 6.66
CA ASN A 79 13.66 -3.04 7.75
C ASN A 79 13.10 -4.45 8.02
N ASP A 80 11.93 -4.80 7.49
CA ASP A 80 11.38 -6.15 7.47
C ASP A 80 11.63 -6.83 6.11
N VAL A 81 12.13 -8.08 6.12
CA VAL A 81 12.58 -8.79 4.90
C VAL A 81 11.41 -9.03 3.93
N VAL A 82 10.25 -9.41 4.45
CA VAL A 82 9.05 -9.66 3.63
C VAL A 82 8.58 -8.37 2.97
N SER A 83 8.60 -7.27 3.73
CA SER A 83 8.24 -5.94 3.24
C SER A 83 9.24 -5.45 2.20
N PHE A 84 10.54 -5.64 2.42
CA PHE A 84 11.59 -5.32 1.45
C PHE A 84 11.39 -6.04 0.11
N GLU A 85 11.11 -7.35 0.13
CA GLU A 85 10.85 -8.09 -1.10
C GLU A 85 9.64 -7.56 -1.89
N LYS A 86 8.56 -7.18 -1.19
CA LYS A 86 7.37 -6.60 -1.82
C LYS A 86 7.67 -5.25 -2.45
N ILE A 87 8.40 -4.39 -1.74
CA ILE A 87 8.85 -3.09 -2.25
C ILE A 87 9.74 -3.26 -3.49
N LEU A 88 10.69 -4.20 -3.48
CA LEU A 88 11.55 -4.46 -4.63
C LEU A 88 10.75 -4.93 -5.85
N LYS A 89 9.78 -5.83 -5.66
CA LYS A 89 8.86 -6.28 -6.72
C LYS A 89 7.98 -5.14 -7.25
N SER A 90 7.55 -4.22 -6.38
CA SER A 90 6.79 -3.02 -6.74
C SER A 90 7.62 -2.07 -7.62
N ASP A 91 8.87 -1.77 -7.23
CA ASP A 91 9.82 -0.96 -8.02
C ASP A 91 10.08 -1.55 -9.40
N GLN A 92 10.32 -2.86 -9.49
CA GLN A 92 10.56 -3.55 -10.76
C GLN A 92 9.37 -3.46 -11.73
N LYS A 93 8.13 -3.45 -11.21
CA LYS A 93 6.92 -3.27 -12.02
C LYS A 93 6.72 -1.82 -12.48
N ASN A 94 7.10 -0.85 -11.64
CA ASN A 94 6.94 0.58 -11.91
C ASN A 94 8.05 1.17 -12.79
N GLY A 95 9.18 0.48 -12.95
CA GLY A 95 10.37 0.89 -13.71
C GLY A 95 10.20 1.12 -15.22
N VAL A 96 8.96 1.15 -15.73
CA VAL A 96 8.65 1.44 -17.14
C VAL A 96 7.85 2.74 -17.32
N ASN A 97 7.19 3.31 -16.29
CA ASN A 97 6.30 4.47 -16.47
C ASN A 97 6.17 5.39 -15.24
N SER A 98 7.21 6.10 -14.82
CA SER A 98 7.01 7.31 -14.00
C SER A 98 7.93 8.45 -14.41
N ILE A 99 7.76 8.90 -15.65
CA ILE A 99 7.99 10.30 -15.98
C ILE A 99 6.64 11.01 -15.71
N LEU A 100 6.64 11.95 -14.75
CA LEU A 100 5.51 12.81 -14.31
C LEU A 100 4.54 12.11 -13.35
N SER A 101 4.06 12.68 -12.25
CA SER A 101 3.79 14.09 -11.92
C SER A 101 3.87 14.33 -10.40
N PHE A 102 4.20 15.56 -10.02
CA PHE A 102 4.13 16.09 -8.66
C PHE A 102 2.72 15.99 -8.07
#